data_AF-A0A928V616-F1
#
_entry.id   AF-A0A928V616-F1
#
_cell.length_a   1.000
_cell.length_b   1.000
_cell.length_c   1.000
_cell.angle_alpha   90.00
_cell.angle_beta   90.00
_cell.angle_gamma   90.00
#
_symmetry.space_group_name_H-M   'P 1'
#
loop_
_entity.id
_entity.type
_entity.pdbx_description
1 polymer ?
#
loop_
_entity_poly.entity_id
_entity_poly.type
_entity_poly.pdbx_seq_one_letter_code
_entity_poly.pdbx_strand_id
1 'polypeptide(L)'
;MAKTMQLNSEQQAWAICMVRECCGVEISTEQLMVLLTLDPHLFADILVDMDTVAREHLMNTLAEQLGFPGWVRYGNSEDDSRTFFADFPKRAVEYGYRLVEGYWKI
;
A
#
# COMPACT_ATOMS: atom_id res chain seq x y z
N MET A 1 -19.41 -15.65 4.60
CA MET A 1 -18.91 -15.49 3.23
C MET A 1 -18.76 -14.00 2.98
N ALA A 2 -17.54 -13.50 2.84
CA ALA A 2 -17.32 -12.09 2.48
C ALA A 2 -17.92 -11.88 1.09
N LYS A 3 -18.84 -10.91 0.97
CA LYS A 3 -19.38 -10.47 -0.31
C LYS A 3 -18.21 -9.87 -1.09
N THR A 4 -17.76 -10.54 -2.16
CA THR A 4 -16.66 -10.03 -2.99
C THR A 4 -17.00 -8.62 -3.43
N MET A 5 -16.22 -7.65 -2.96
CA MET A 5 -16.37 -6.25 -3.36
C MET A 5 -16.00 -6.17 -4.84
N GLN A 6 -16.99 -5.88 -5.70
CA GLN A 6 -16.75 -5.62 -7.12
C GLN A 6 -16.72 -4.12 -7.34
N LEU A 7 -15.51 -3.58 -7.50
CA LEU A 7 -15.30 -2.20 -7.92
C LEU A 7 -15.54 -2.09 -9.43
N ASN A 8 -16.20 -1.02 -9.87
CA ASN A 8 -16.25 -0.67 -11.29
C ASN A 8 -14.89 -0.11 -11.77
N SER A 9 -14.73 0.08 -13.09
CA SER A 9 -13.46 0.52 -13.67
C SER A 9 -12.99 1.89 -13.16
N GLU A 10 -13.90 2.82 -12.88
CA GLU A 10 -13.58 4.14 -12.34
C GLU A 10 -13.05 4.05 -10.90
N GLN A 11 -13.71 3.24 -10.06
CA GLN A 11 -13.30 2.98 -8.68
C GLN A 11 -11.95 2.28 -8.62
N GLN A 12 -11.68 1.34 -9.53
CA GLN A 12 -10.38 0.68 -9.63
C GLN A 12 -9.27 1.67 -10.02
N ALA A 13 -9.49 2.48 -11.06
CA ALA A 13 -8.52 3.48 -11.50
C ALA A 13 -8.23 4.50 -10.40
N TRP A 14 -9.26 4.94 -9.68
CA TRP A 14 -9.11 5.84 -8.54
C TRP A 14 -8.31 5.20 -7.39
N ALA A 15 -8.61 3.97 -6.97
CA ALA A 15 -7.85 3.30 -5.91
C ALA A 15 -6.38 3.09 -6.26
N ILE A 16 -6.08 2.73 -7.51
CA ILE A 16 -4.70 2.63 -7.99
C ILE A 16 -4.00 3.99 -7.87
N CYS A 17 -4.68 5.07 -8.25
CA CYS A 17 -4.13 6.43 -8.10
C CYS A 17 -3.85 6.77 -6.64
N MET A 18 -4.76 6.44 -5.73
CA MET A 18 -4.58 6.69 -4.30
C MET A 18 -3.41 5.89 -3.71
N VAL A 19 -3.26 4.62 -4.05
CA VAL A 19 -2.09 3.81 -3.64
C VAL A 19 -0.80 4.44 -4.17
N ARG A 20 -0.81 4.91 -5.41
CA ARG A 20 0.33 5.59 -6.03
C ARG A 20 0.72 6.87 -5.28
N GLU A 21 -0.25 7.71 -4.95
CA GLU A 21 -0.03 8.98 -4.24
C GLU A 21 0.31 8.78 -2.76
N CYS A 22 -0.24 7.75 -2.12
CA CYS A 22 -0.03 7.44 -0.72
C CYS A 22 1.26 6.67 -0.44
N CYS A 23 1.57 5.72 -1.31
CA CYS A 23 2.60 4.73 -1.06
C CYS A 23 3.74 4.83 -2.08
N GLY A 24 3.69 5.78 -3.02
CA GLY A 24 4.75 5.99 -4.01
C GLY A 24 5.10 4.73 -4.81
N VAL A 25 4.17 3.78 -4.93
CA VAL A 25 4.34 2.53 -5.66
C VAL A 25 3.21 2.37 -6.66
N GLU A 26 3.52 1.83 -7.82
CA GLU A 26 2.51 1.51 -8.82
C GLU A 26 2.09 0.05 -8.70
N ILE A 27 0.77 -0.16 -8.64
CA ILE A 27 0.15 -1.48 -8.58
C ILE A 27 -0.77 -1.69 -9.78
N SER A 28 -0.90 -2.94 -10.23
CA SER A 28 -1.86 -3.34 -11.26
C SER A 28 -3.28 -3.50 -10.67
N THR A 29 -4.29 -3.55 -11.54
CA THR A 29 -5.66 -3.89 -11.14
C THR A 29 -5.74 -5.25 -10.47
N GLU A 30 -4.97 -6.24 -10.93
CA GLU A 30 -4.92 -7.57 -10.32
C GLU A 30 -4.39 -7.50 -8.88
N GLN A 31 -3.30 -6.74 -8.66
CA GLN A 31 -2.75 -6.52 -7.33
C GLN A 31 -3.72 -5.75 -6.42
N LEU A 32 -4.44 -4.75 -6.95
CA LEU A 32 -5.52 -4.09 -6.22
C LEU A 32 -6.60 -5.09 -5.79
N MET A 33 -7.04 -5.98 -6.67
CA MET A 33 -8.08 -6.96 -6.33
C MET A 33 -7.60 -7.99 -5.29
N VAL A 34 -6.32 -8.35 -5.31
CA VAL A 34 -5.70 -9.19 -4.28
C VAL A 34 -5.73 -8.46 -2.93
N LEU A 35 -5.31 -7.19 -2.89
CA LEU A 35 -5.35 -6.37 -1.68
C LEU A 35 -6.76 -6.26 -1.08
N LEU A 36 -7.77 -6.00 -1.92
CA LEU A 36 -9.17 -5.88 -1.48
C LEU A 36 -9.77 -7.22 -1.03
N THR A 37 -9.22 -8.34 -1.50
CA THR A 37 -9.63 -9.68 -1.05
C THR A 37 -9.05 -9.99 0.32
N LEU A 38 -7.81 -9.56 0.56
CA LEU A 38 -7.09 -9.79 1.82
C LEU A 38 -7.53 -8.82 2.91
N ASP A 39 -7.82 -7.58 2.54
CA ASP A 39 -8.38 -6.56 3.41
C ASP A 39 -9.53 -5.80 2.73
N PRO A 40 -10.79 -6.23 2.96
CA PRO A 40 -11.96 -5.55 2.41
C PRO A 40 -12.20 -4.14 2.97
N HIS A 41 -11.59 -3.76 4.09
CA HIS A 41 -11.72 -2.43 4.69
C HIS A 41 -10.70 -1.45 4.11
N LEU A 42 -9.64 -1.95 3.46
CA LEU A 42 -8.61 -1.14 2.81
C LEU A 42 -9.18 -0.05 1.90
N PHE A 43 -10.24 -0.36 1.15
CA PHE A 43 -10.89 0.63 0.28
C PHE A 43 -11.61 1.72 1.08
N ALA A 44 -12.22 1.36 2.21
CA ALA A 44 -12.84 2.34 3.11
C ALA A 44 -11.78 3.23 3.77
N ASP A 45 -10.63 2.65 4.14
CA ASP A 45 -9.50 3.39 4.71
C ASP A 45 -8.84 4.32 3.69
N ILE A 46 -8.80 3.93 2.41
CA ILE A 46 -8.36 4.81 1.32
C ILE A 46 -9.37 5.96 1.05
N LEU A 47 -10.68 5.72 1.28
CA LEU A 47 -11.75 6.70 1.02
C LEU A 47 -11.89 7.78 2.09
N VAL A 48 -11.52 7.49 3.34
CA VAL A 48 -11.65 8.43 4.46
C VAL A 48 -10.29 9.06 4.73
N ASP A 49 -10.00 10.14 3.99
CA ASP A 49 -8.93 11.13 4.23
C ASP A 49 -7.68 10.56 4.93
N MET A 50 -6.70 10.11 4.13
CA MET A 50 -5.54 9.38 4.63
C MET A 50 -4.62 10.26 5.49
N ASP A 51 -4.93 10.29 6.78
CA ASP A 51 -3.97 10.54 7.86
C ASP A 51 -2.75 9.60 7.71
N THR A 52 -1.57 10.09 8.11
CA THR A 52 -0.31 9.35 8.24
C THR A 52 -0.48 7.91 8.74
N VAL A 53 -1.38 7.67 9.69
CA VAL A 53 -1.69 6.34 10.25
C VAL A 53 -2.36 5.41 9.23
N ALA A 54 -3.34 5.90 8.47
CA ALA A 54 -3.99 5.12 7.41
C ALA A 54 -3.00 4.78 6.29
N ARG A 55 -2.07 5.71 5.99
CA ARG A 55 -0.98 5.50 5.04
C ARG A 55 -0.01 4.42 5.50
N GLU A 56 0.46 4.47 6.75
CA GLU A 56 1.33 3.43 7.32
C GLU A 56 0.63 2.08 7.35
N HIS A 57 -0.68 2.04 7.64
CA HIS A 57 -1.47 0.82 7.60
C HIS A 57 -1.53 0.21 6.19
N LEU A 58 -1.90 1.03 5.18
CA LEU A 58 -1.96 0.61 3.78
C LEU A 58 -0.62 0.08 3.28
N MET A 59 0.49 0.75 3.62
CA MET A 59 1.83 0.32 3.25
C MET A 59 2.26 -0.96 3.95
N ASN A 60 1.90 -1.16 5.22
CA ASN A 60 2.13 -2.43 5.91
C ASN A 60 1.30 -3.55 5.28
N THR A 61 0.04 -3.30 4.94
CA THR A 61 -0.82 -4.27 4.24
C THR A 61 -0.24 -4.62 2.88
N LEU A 62 0.25 -3.63 2.11
CA LEU A 62 0.96 -3.86 0.85
C LEU A 62 2.17 -4.78 1.04
N ALA A 63 3.01 -4.50 2.04
CA ALA A 63 4.21 -5.28 2.32
C ALA A 63 3.91 -6.71 2.81
N GLU A 64 2.97 -6.87 3.75
CA GLU A 64 2.60 -8.17 4.31
C GLU A 64 1.87 -9.05 3.28
N GLN A 65 0.91 -8.47 2.56
CA GLN A 65 -0.03 -9.23 1.73
C GLN A 65 0.47 -9.48 0.31
N LEU A 66 1.31 -8.59 -0.24
CA LEU A 66 1.86 -8.76 -1.58
C LEU A 66 3.27 -9.35 -1.61
N GLY A 67 3.76 -9.79 -0.45
CA GLY A 67 4.88 -10.71 -0.36
C GLY A 67 6.24 -10.06 -0.17
N PHE A 68 6.41 -9.20 0.83
CA PHE A 68 7.73 -8.92 1.42
C PHE A 68 7.97 -9.94 2.57
N PRO A 69 8.43 -11.17 2.31
CA PRO A 69 8.71 -12.15 3.35
C PRO A 69 9.68 -11.59 4.39
N GLY A 70 9.27 -11.67 5.65
CA GLY A 70 10.04 -11.11 6.77
C GLY A 70 9.83 -9.61 6.99
N TRP A 71 8.79 -9.01 6.40
CA TRP A 71 8.37 -7.65 6.77
C TRP A 71 8.05 -7.61 8.26
N VAL A 72 8.74 -6.73 9.00
CA VAL A 72 8.50 -6.52 10.42
C VAL A 72 7.71 -5.23 10.55
N ARG A 73 6.59 -5.28 11.25
CA ARG A 73 5.91 -4.05 11.68
C ARG A 73 6.86 -3.27 12.57
N TYR A 74 7.27 -2.09 12.11
CA TYR A 74 8.01 -1.14 12.92
C TYR A 74 7.08 -0.60 14.02
N GLY A 75 7.62 -0.25 15.18
CA GLY A 75 6.84 0.31 16.28
C GLY A 75 6.30 1.72 15.97
N ASN A 76 5.78 2.40 17.00
CA ASN A 76 5.19 3.73 16.85
C ASN A 76 6.19 4.87 17.20
N SER A 77 7.50 4.62 17.17
CA SER A 77 8.51 5.65 17.42
C SER A 77 8.90 6.40 16.14
N GLU A 78 9.46 7.60 16.28
CA GLU A 78 9.96 8.36 15.12
C GLU A 78 11.08 7.61 14.39
N ASP A 79 11.93 6.90 15.13
CA ASP A 79 13.03 6.09 14.56
C ASP A 79 12.49 4.87 13.80
N ASP A 80 11.40 4.27 14.28
CA ASP A 80 10.67 3.19 13.60
C ASP A 80 10.09 3.66 12.27
N SER A 81 9.36 4.78 12.25
CA SER A 81 8.82 5.37 11.02
C SER A 81 9.94 5.74 10.04
N ARG A 82 11.06 6.31 10.51
CA ARG A 82 12.21 6.63 9.63
C ARG A 82 12.81 5.38 8.99
N THR A 83 12.97 4.31 9.77
CA THR A 83 13.52 3.04 9.27
C THR A 83 12.58 2.41 8.24
N PHE A 84 11.28 2.41 8.53
CA PHE A 84 10.23 1.99 7.62
C PHE A 84 10.31 2.72 6.27
N PHE A 85 10.32 4.06 6.27
CA PHE A 85 10.34 4.86 5.05
C PHE A 85 11.66 4.73 4.26
N ALA A 86 12.75 4.32 4.91
CA ALA A 86 14.03 4.05 4.25
C ALA A 86 14.10 2.65 3.60
N ASP A 87 13.45 1.65 4.21
CA ASP A 87 13.50 0.26 3.77
C ASP A 87 12.41 -0.09 2.76
N PHE A 88 11.20 0.47 2.93
CA PHE A 88 10.05 0.20 2.08
C PHE A 88 10.35 0.36 0.57
N PRO A 89 10.91 1.50 0.07
CA PRO A 89 11.16 1.65 -1.36
C PRO A 89 12.17 0.63 -1.90
N LYS A 90 13.19 0.27 -1.11
CA LYS A 90 14.18 -0.74 -1.51
C LYS A 90 13.52 -2.11 -1.66
N ARG A 91 12.71 -2.51 -0.67
CA ARG A 91 11.96 -3.76 -0.70
C ARG A 91 10.97 -3.80 -1.86
N ALA A 92 10.21 -2.72 -2.08
CA ALA A 92 9.28 -2.64 -3.19
C ALA A 92 9.97 -2.92 -4.54
N VAL A 93 11.16 -2.36 -4.78
CA VAL A 93 11.94 -2.65 -5.99
C VAL A 93 12.42 -4.11 -6.03
N GLU A 94 12.92 -4.65 -4.91
CA GLU A 94 13.35 -6.06 -4.83
C GLU A 94 12.25 -7.05 -5.25
N TYR A 95 11.00 -6.73 -4.92
CA TYR A 95 9.83 -7.56 -5.25
C TYR A 95 9.13 -7.16 -6.56
N GLY A 96 9.77 -6.33 -7.38
CA GLY A 96 9.31 -6.02 -8.75
C GLY A 96 8.27 -4.91 -8.86
N TYR A 97 8.06 -4.12 -7.80
CA TYR A 97 7.19 -2.95 -7.85
C TYR A 97 7.92 -1.77 -8.48
N ARG A 98 7.20 -1.00 -9.30
CA ARG A 98 7.72 0.27 -9.82
C ARG A 98 7.47 1.38 -8.81
N LEU A 99 8.51 2.11 -8.46
CA LEU A 99 8.41 3.32 -7.64
C LEU A 99 7.93 4.50 -8.48
N VAL A 100 7.18 5.41 -7.84
CA VAL A 100 6.79 6.68 -8.44
C VAL A 100 7.98 7.63 -8.44
N GLU A 101 8.31 8.14 -9.62
CA GLU A 101 9.43 9.07 -9.81
C GLU A 101 9.27 10.31 -8.92
N GLY A 102 10.35 10.69 -8.22
CA GLY A 102 10.39 11.87 -7.36
C GLY A 102 9.68 11.73 -6.00
N TYR A 103 8.91 10.67 -5.79
CA TYR A 103 8.26 10.39 -4.51
C TYR A 103 9.26 9.94 -3.45
N TRP A 104 10.07 8.96 -3.81
CA TRP A 104 11.15 8.41 -2.99
C TRP A 104 12.45 9.07 -3.44
N LYS A 105 12.86 10.16 -2.80
CA LYS A 105 14.23 10.68 -2.95
C LYS A 105 15.14 9.75 -2.13
N ILE A 106 15.63 8.71 -2.78
CA ILE A 106 16.59 7.74 -2.21
C ILE A 106 17.94 8.44 -1.99
#